data_AF-H0SNL4-F1
#
_entry.id   AF-H0SNL4-F1
#
_cell.length_a   1.000
_cell.length_b   1.000
_cell.length_c   1.000
_cell.angle_alpha   90.00
_cell.angle_beta   90.00
_cell.angle_gamma   90.00
#
_symmetry.space_group_name_H-M   'P 1'
#
loop_
_entity.id
_entity.type
_entity.pdbx_description
1 polymer ?
#
loop_
_entity_poly.entity_id
_entity_poly.type
_entity_poly.pdbx_seq_one_letter_code
_entity_poly.pdbx_strand_id
1 'polypeptide(L)'
;MILGSTQFSVSYSNSTKPLFSAAGASMNDINQGYLGDCYLLAGLAEVAYKEQSVISSMFTVNGNNTYGVRFYVNGTARYVTVNTALANGGNIFNNGSSAIWASLAEKAYAELQASGVYTGNSINYGNSYTTIGNGGAPEIALEAITGATQITDFRAMGGSWGKVVYNSSFGVTNYTTGNATSSVLATIAASLAAGDDVILSSYTNAKDATGKTTLVANHAMSIYGYNSATGMLQVRNPWGSAAGQYWQTTFEVSLATLLAAGDTITIDNVGDAKKLAAATTTTSSGLKLTSDVNDLFGAASGFVQAIASLGDGGSANVAFTQGQTLQQRTLAMPMAA
;
A
#
# COMPACT_ATOMS: atom_id res chain seq x y z
N MET A 1 -8.43 -28.00 4.76
CA MET A 1 -7.54 -27.14 3.95
C MET A 1 -6.22 -27.87 3.74
N ILE A 2 -5.54 -27.66 2.61
CA ILE A 2 -4.23 -28.27 2.31
C ILE A 2 -3.16 -27.16 2.32
N LEU A 3 -2.07 -27.31 3.08
CA LEU A 3 -0.88 -26.45 3.03
C LEU A 3 0.34 -27.33 2.80
N GLY A 4 1.01 -27.18 1.65
CA GLY A 4 1.99 -28.18 1.21
C GLY A 4 1.37 -29.58 1.18
N SER A 5 1.90 -30.49 2.01
CA SER A 5 1.38 -31.86 2.17
C SER A 5 0.44 -32.06 3.37
N THR A 6 0.20 -31.03 4.19
CA THR A 6 -0.52 -31.17 5.45
C THR A 6 -1.99 -30.79 5.31
N GLN A 7 -2.88 -31.69 5.70
CA GLN A 7 -4.31 -31.41 5.82
C GLN A 7 -4.65 -31.06 7.27
N PHE A 8 -5.32 -29.93 7.47
CA PHE A 8 -5.83 -29.51 8.78
C PHE A 8 -7.30 -29.12 8.68
N SER A 9 -7.98 -29.38 9.78
CA SER A 9 -9.39 -29.03 10.02
C SER A 9 -9.44 -27.74 10.84
N VAL A 10 -10.30 -26.82 10.44
CA VAL A 10 -10.58 -25.59 11.18
C VAL A 10 -12.07 -25.55 11.49
N SER A 11 -12.42 -25.00 12.65
CA SER A 11 -13.79 -24.62 12.96
C SER A 11 -13.93 -23.11 12.76
N TYR A 12 -15.09 -22.65 12.27
CA TYR A 12 -15.33 -21.22 12.13
C TYR A 12 -16.16 -20.71 13.30
N SER A 13 -15.75 -19.58 13.87
CA SER A 13 -16.51 -18.88 14.90
C SER A 13 -16.37 -17.37 14.72
N ASN A 14 -17.42 -16.65 15.11
CA ASN A 14 -17.44 -15.19 15.01
C ASN A 14 -16.44 -14.58 16.00
N SER A 15 -15.56 -13.72 15.50
CA SER A 15 -14.74 -12.86 16.36
C SER A 15 -15.58 -11.72 16.94
N THR A 16 -15.31 -11.37 18.19
CA THR A 16 -15.93 -10.25 18.92
C THR A 16 -15.02 -9.01 19.01
N LYS A 17 -13.79 -9.10 18.51
CA LYS A 17 -12.85 -7.97 18.48
C LYS A 17 -13.34 -6.87 17.53
N PRO A 18 -13.01 -5.59 17.79
CA PRO A 18 -13.37 -4.50 16.89
C PRO A 18 -12.61 -4.61 15.57
N LEU A 19 -13.15 -3.99 14.50
CA LEU A 19 -12.48 -3.93 13.19
C LEU A 19 -11.08 -3.34 13.32
N PHE A 20 -10.97 -2.18 13.97
CA PHE A 20 -9.71 -1.50 14.29
C PHE A 20 -9.60 -1.26 15.79
N SER A 21 -8.37 -1.13 16.29
CA SER A 21 -8.14 -0.60 17.62
C SER A 21 -8.51 0.89 17.68
N ALA A 22 -8.58 1.46 18.89
CA ALA A 22 -8.76 2.92 19.04
C ALA A 22 -7.61 3.73 18.40
N ALA A 23 -6.42 3.13 18.25
CA ALA A 23 -5.26 3.75 17.61
C ALA A 23 -5.23 3.55 16.08
N GLY A 24 -6.26 2.91 15.50
CA GLY A 24 -6.29 2.58 14.08
C GLY A 24 -5.68 1.20 13.76
N ALA A 25 -5.27 1.04 12.51
CA ALA A 25 -4.59 -0.16 12.02
C ALA A 25 -3.12 -0.10 12.40
N SER A 26 -2.57 -1.16 12.98
CA SER A 26 -1.15 -1.22 13.34
C SER A 26 -0.48 -2.38 12.63
N MET A 27 0.79 -2.21 12.25
CA MET A 27 1.62 -3.34 11.82
C MET A 27 1.69 -4.45 12.88
N ASN A 28 1.43 -4.15 14.15
CA ASN A 28 1.39 -5.13 15.24
C ASN A 28 0.09 -5.95 15.29
N ASP A 29 -0.93 -5.59 14.51
CA ASP A 29 -2.11 -6.44 14.27
C ASP A 29 -1.78 -7.61 13.32
N ILE A 30 -0.58 -7.61 12.73
CA ILE A 30 -0.07 -8.69 11.90
C ILE A 30 0.79 -9.64 12.73
N ASN A 31 0.32 -10.88 12.82
CA ASN A 31 1.03 -12.00 13.44
C ASN A 31 0.69 -13.26 12.64
N GLN A 32 1.56 -13.58 11.69
CA GLN A 32 1.37 -14.68 10.75
C GLN A 32 1.40 -16.02 11.49
N GLY A 33 0.36 -16.81 11.27
CA GLY A 33 0.25 -18.18 11.75
C GLY A 33 0.69 -19.19 10.70
N TYR A 34 -0.14 -20.19 10.44
CA TYR A 34 0.29 -21.40 9.71
C TYR A 34 0.35 -21.25 8.18
N LEU A 35 -0.11 -20.13 7.61
CA LEU A 35 -0.14 -19.93 6.16
C LEU A 35 1.23 -19.46 5.64
N GLY A 36 1.59 -19.89 4.43
CA GLY A 36 2.73 -19.37 3.68
C GLY A 36 2.39 -18.09 2.90
N ASP A 37 1.63 -17.18 3.50
CA ASP A 37 1.15 -15.92 2.90
C ASP A 37 1.93 -14.69 3.40
N CYS A 38 3.20 -14.90 3.79
CA CYS A 38 4.10 -13.85 4.25
C CYS A 38 4.15 -12.64 3.31
N TYR A 39 4.07 -12.85 1.99
CA TYR A 39 4.06 -11.79 0.98
C TYR A 39 2.88 -10.82 1.16
N LEU A 40 1.71 -11.34 1.55
CA LEU A 40 0.52 -10.55 1.84
C LEU A 40 0.63 -9.87 3.20
N LEU A 41 0.95 -10.63 4.25
CA LEU A 41 0.97 -10.11 5.62
C LEU A 41 2.11 -9.09 5.85
N ALA A 42 3.27 -9.28 5.22
CA ALA A 42 4.33 -8.26 5.21
C ALA A 42 3.88 -6.98 4.49
N GLY A 43 3.15 -7.11 3.38
CA GLY A 43 2.53 -5.99 2.66
C GLY A 43 1.53 -5.22 3.54
N LEU A 44 0.59 -5.92 4.17
CA LEU A 44 -0.38 -5.29 5.07
C LEU A 44 0.29 -4.63 6.29
N ALA A 45 1.32 -5.25 6.85
CA ALA A 45 2.09 -4.67 7.96
C ALA A 45 2.80 -3.39 7.54
N GLU A 46 3.46 -3.38 6.38
CA GLU A 46 4.19 -2.24 5.85
C GLU A 46 3.24 -1.07 5.59
N VAL A 47 2.15 -1.32 4.87
CA VAL A 47 1.13 -0.31 4.55
C VAL A 47 0.48 0.25 5.81
N ALA A 48 0.18 -0.60 6.81
CA ALA A 48 -0.34 -0.13 8.09
C ALA A 48 0.68 0.74 8.87
N TYR A 49 1.98 0.47 8.75
CA TYR A 49 3.01 1.28 9.39
C TYR A 49 3.19 2.63 8.68
N LYS A 50 3.22 2.62 7.34
CA LYS A 50 3.46 3.81 6.52
C LYS A 50 2.26 4.73 6.44
N GLU A 51 1.07 4.16 6.19
CA GLU A 51 -0.14 4.94 5.95
C GLU A 51 -1.41 4.15 6.33
N GLN A 52 -1.78 4.25 7.62
CA GLN A 52 -2.96 3.57 8.16
C GLN A 52 -4.26 3.88 7.41
N SER A 53 -4.36 5.05 6.76
CA SER A 53 -5.58 5.43 6.02
C SER A 53 -5.85 4.58 4.79
N VAL A 54 -4.81 3.98 4.19
CA VAL A 54 -4.97 3.01 3.08
C VAL A 54 -5.67 1.75 3.59
N ILE A 55 -5.29 1.29 4.78
CA ILE A 55 -5.93 0.13 5.41
C ILE A 55 -7.34 0.49 5.86
N SER A 56 -7.56 1.63 6.51
CA SER A 56 -8.91 1.97 6.99
C SER A 56 -9.91 2.17 5.85
N SER A 57 -9.50 2.83 4.75
CA SER A 57 -10.32 3.01 3.55
C SER A 57 -10.51 1.74 2.70
N MET A 58 -9.76 0.67 2.99
CA MET A 58 -9.98 -0.64 2.40
C MET A 58 -11.33 -1.24 2.80
N PHE A 59 -11.85 -0.89 3.99
CA PHE A 59 -13.02 -1.50 4.58
C PHE A 59 -14.27 -0.61 4.49
N THR A 60 -15.40 -1.23 4.15
CA THR A 60 -16.75 -0.66 4.25
C THR A 60 -17.55 -1.45 5.28
N VAL A 61 -18.10 -0.79 6.29
CA VAL A 61 -18.92 -1.44 7.33
C VAL A 61 -20.37 -1.53 6.89
N ASN A 62 -20.92 -2.74 6.78
CA ASN A 62 -22.28 -2.96 6.25
C ASN A 62 -23.39 -2.97 7.33
N GLY A 63 -23.05 -2.80 8.61
CA GLY A 63 -24.01 -2.70 9.72
C GLY A 63 -24.59 -4.04 10.23
N ASN A 64 -24.10 -5.18 9.74
CA ASN A 64 -24.59 -6.53 10.10
C ASN A 64 -23.44 -7.53 10.38
N ASN A 65 -22.33 -7.06 10.95
CA ASN A 65 -21.09 -7.83 11.15
C ASN A 65 -20.49 -8.39 9.85
N THR A 66 -20.78 -7.74 8.72
CA THR A 66 -20.08 -7.95 7.46
C THR A 66 -19.38 -6.69 7.01
N TYR A 67 -18.33 -6.88 6.21
CA TYR A 67 -17.45 -5.84 5.74
C TYR A 67 -17.18 -6.03 4.26
N GLY A 68 -17.39 -4.98 3.48
CA GLY A 68 -16.81 -4.88 2.14
C GLY A 68 -15.31 -4.62 2.26
N VAL A 69 -14.50 -5.33 1.51
CA VAL A 69 -13.03 -5.19 1.51
C VAL A 69 -12.58 -4.96 0.06
N ARG A 70 -11.85 -3.86 -0.16
CA ARG A 70 -11.35 -3.45 -1.46
C ARG A 70 -9.96 -4.04 -1.72
N PHE A 71 -9.77 -4.68 -2.86
CA PHE A 71 -8.45 -4.91 -3.46
C PHE A 71 -8.37 -4.28 -4.83
N TYR A 72 -7.17 -4.04 -5.35
CA TYR A 72 -6.97 -3.72 -6.77
C TYR A 72 -6.54 -4.98 -7.52
N VAL A 73 -6.98 -5.10 -8.77
CA VAL A 73 -6.53 -6.15 -9.69
C VAL A 73 -6.38 -5.50 -11.05
N ASN A 74 -5.15 -5.49 -11.56
CA ASN A 74 -4.80 -4.82 -12.80
C ASN A 74 -5.22 -3.35 -12.79
N GLY A 75 -4.93 -2.64 -11.69
CA GLY A 75 -5.27 -1.23 -11.50
C GLY A 75 -6.76 -0.93 -11.28
N THR A 76 -7.62 -1.94 -11.20
CA THR A 76 -9.07 -1.75 -11.00
C THR A 76 -9.53 -2.26 -9.64
N ALA A 77 -10.30 -1.46 -8.90
CA ALA A 77 -10.87 -1.89 -7.63
C ALA A 77 -11.82 -3.09 -7.80
N ARG A 78 -11.74 -4.02 -6.84
CA ARG A 78 -12.58 -5.20 -6.66
C ARG A 78 -12.99 -5.26 -5.20
N TYR A 79 -14.23 -5.66 -4.94
CA TYR A 79 -14.79 -5.69 -3.61
C TYR A 79 -15.25 -7.09 -3.26
N VAL A 80 -14.92 -7.53 -2.05
CA VAL A 80 -15.33 -8.81 -1.48
C VAL A 80 -16.06 -8.54 -0.17
N THR A 81 -17.15 -9.23 0.10
CA THR A 81 -17.89 -9.08 1.37
C THR A 81 -17.59 -10.25 2.28
N VAL A 82 -16.97 -9.98 3.43
CA VAL A 82 -16.64 -10.99 4.44
C VAL A 82 -17.42 -10.77 5.73
N ASN A 83 -17.71 -11.85 6.46
CA ASN A 83 -18.23 -11.80 7.83
C ASN A 83 -17.13 -12.07 8.87
N THR A 84 -17.45 -11.89 10.16
CA THR A 84 -16.51 -12.10 11.27
C THR A 84 -16.27 -13.56 11.65
N ALA A 85 -16.87 -14.54 10.92
CA ALA A 85 -16.58 -15.95 11.15
C ALA A 85 -15.16 -16.25 10.64
N LEU A 86 -14.21 -16.43 11.56
CA LEU A 86 -12.80 -16.67 11.26
C LEU A 86 -12.42 -18.11 11.65
N ALA A 87 -11.44 -18.67 10.94
CA ALA A 87 -10.89 -19.98 11.25
C ALA A 87 -10.31 -19.98 12.68
N ASN A 88 -10.78 -20.92 13.50
CA ASN A 88 -10.56 -21.05 14.93
C ASN A 88 -10.70 -19.71 15.69
N GLY A 89 -11.67 -18.89 15.30
CA GLY A 89 -11.92 -17.57 15.91
C GLY A 89 -10.85 -16.51 15.61
N GLY A 90 -10.03 -16.72 14.56
CA GLY A 90 -8.95 -15.79 14.17
C GLY A 90 -7.65 -16.03 14.93
N ASN A 91 -7.35 -17.28 15.29
CA ASN A 91 -6.16 -17.65 16.06
C ASN A 91 -5.13 -18.50 15.28
N ILE A 92 -5.43 -18.89 14.04
CA ILE A 92 -4.65 -19.87 13.29
C ILE A 92 -3.91 -19.32 12.07
N PHE A 93 -4.52 -18.38 11.33
CA PHE A 93 -3.91 -17.73 10.18
C PHE A 93 -3.27 -16.42 10.66
N ASN A 94 -3.74 -15.23 10.29
CA ASN A 94 -3.38 -14.06 11.08
C ASN A 94 -4.00 -14.14 12.48
N ASN A 95 -3.17 -14.04 13.52
CA ASN A 95 -3.58 -14.18 14.93
C ASN A 95 -3.24 -12.95 15.79
N GLY A 96 -3.18 -11.76 15.17
CA GLY A 96 -3.03 -10.48 15.88
C GLY A 96 -4.06 -10.28 17.00
N SER A 97 -3.63 -9.66 18.10
CA SER A 97 -4.40 -9.66 19.36
C SER A 97 -5.43 -8.54 19.48
N SER A 98 -5.21 -7.37 18.88
CA SER A 98 -5.97 -6.14 19.15
C SER A 98 -7.17 -5.87 18.25
N ALA A 99 -7.13 -6.28 16.98
CA ALA A 99 -8.15 -5.91 15.98
C ALA A 99 -8.32 -7.02 14.93
N ILE A 100 -9.48 -7.07 14.25
CA ILE A 100 -9.76 -8.13 13.25
C ILE A 100 -9.46 -7.72 11.81
N TRP A 101 -9.16 -6.46 11.51
CA TRP A 101 -8.97 -6.01 10.13
C TRP A 101 -7.97 -6.88 9.36
N ALA A 102 -6.85 -7.27 9.98
CA ALA A 102 -5.81 -8.06 9.32
C ALA A 102 -6.33 -9.46 8.95
N SER A 103 -7.02 -10.14 9.86
CA SER A 103 -7.63 -11.45 9.59
C SER A 103 -8.80 -11.36 8.60
N LEU A 104 -9.53 -10.23 8.56
CA LEU A 104 -10.57 -9.98 7.56
C LEU A 104 -9.99 -9.67 6.18
N ALA A 105 -8.88 -8.92 6.10
CA ALA A 105 -8.16 -8.68 4.85
C ALA A 105 -7.62 -9.99 4.28
N GLU A 106 -6.96 -10.80 5.11
CA GLU A 106 -6.46 -12.13 4.73
C GLU A 106 -7.60 -13.05 4.25
N LYS A 107 -8.73 -13.07 4.96
CA LYS A 107 -9.94 -13.80 4.53
C LYS A 107 -10.49 -13.29 3.20
N ALA A 108 -10.63 -11.97 3.05
CA ALA A 108 -11.17 -11.36 1.85
C ALA A 108 -10.26 -11.59 0.65
N TYR A 109 -8.95 -11.59 0.86
CA TYR A 109 -7.96 -11.93 -0.16
C TYR A 109 -8.10 -13.39 -0.59
N ALA A 110 -8.33 -14.33 0.34
CA ALA A 110 -8.65 -15.72 0.00
C ALA A 110 -9.97 -15.84 -0.79
N GLU A 111 -11.00 -15.09 -0.41
CA GLU A 111 -12.31 -15.08 -1.09
C GLU A 111 -12.25 -14.46 -2.50
N LEU A 112 -11.43 -13.42 -2.70
CA LEU A 112 -11.19 -12.77 -4.00
C LEU A 112 -10.77 -13.79 -5.08
N GLN A 113 -10.05 -14.83 -4.67
CA GLN A 113 -9.52 -15.87 -5.55
C GLN A 113 -10.59 -16.70 -6.27
N ALA A 114 -11.86 -16.65 -5.84
CA ALA A 114 -12.99 -17.18 -6.61
C ALA A 114 -13.06 -16.60 -8.03
N SER A 115 -12.54 -15.38 -8.23
CA SER A 115 -12.50 -14.70 -9.52
C SER A 115 -11.25 -15.05 -10.36
N GLY A 116 -10.42 -16.00 -9.91
CA GLY A 116 -9.23 -16.46 -10.65
C GLY A 116 -8.06 -15.47 -10.65
N VAL A 117 -8.02 -14.53 -9.69
CA VAL A 117 -6.93 -13.55 -9.56
C VAL A 117 -5.61 -14.28 -9.29
N TYR A 118 -4.53 -13.84 -9.94
CA TYR A 118 -3.20 -14.42 -9.73
C TYR A 118 -2.57 -13.85 -8.45
N THR A 119 -1.87 -14.69 -7.67
CA THR A 119 -1.20 -14.30 -6.40
C THR A 119 0.32 -14.32 -6.48
N GLY A 120 0.90 -14.66 -7.64
CA GLY A 120 2.34 -14.95 -7.74
C GLY A 120 2.70 -16.44 -7.65
N ASN A 121 1.73 -17.32 -7.39
CA ASN A 121 1.93 -18.78 -7.32
C ASN A 121 1.07 -19.51 -8.37
N SER A 122 1.38 -20.79 -8.63
CA SER A 122 0.66 -21.62 -9.62
C SER A 122 -0.50 -22.44 -9.03
N ILE A 123 -0.85 -22.22 -7.76
CA ILE A 123 -1.86 -22.96 -7.00
C ILE A 123 -3.10 -22.07 -6.84
N ASN A 124 -4.23 -22.47 -7.44
CA ASN A 124 -5.49 -21.78 -7.24
C ASN A 124 -6.64 -22.77 -7.04
N TYR A 125 -7.21 -22.77 -5.83
CA TYR A 125 -8.40 -23.56 -5.46
C TYR A 125 -9.63 -22.67 -5.25
N GLY A 126 -9.67 -21.50 -5.92
CA GLY A 126 -10.73 -20.51 -5.78
C GLY A 126 -10.73 -19.89 -4.39
N ASN A 127 -11.93 -19.64 -3.85
CA ASN A 127 -12.17 -19.14 -2.49
C ASN A 127 -11.62 -20.13 -1.44
N SER A 128 -10.34 -19.99 -1.13
CA SER A 128 -9.65 -20.90 -0.23
C SER A 128 -8.36 -20.27 0.28
N TYR A 129 -8.15 -20.37 1.59
CA TYR A 129 -6.86 -20.02 2.19
C TYR A 129 -5.71 -20.85 1.60
N THR A 130 -5.95 -22.05 1.03
CA THR A 130 -4.92 -22.82 0.32
C THR A 130 -4.39 -22.05 -0.89
N THR A 131 -5.23 -21.28 -1.58
CA THR A 131 -4.80 -20.49 -2.74
C THR A 131 -3.75 -19.46 -2.36
N ILE A 132 -3.89 -18.83 -1.18
CA ILE A 132 -3.01 -17.73 -0.75
C ILE A 132 -1.86 -18.21 0.14
N GLY A 133 -2.01 -19.37 0.81
CA GLY A 133 -1.07 -19.87 1.82
C GLY A 133 0.06 -20.75 1.31
N ASN A 134 0.28 -20.87 0.00
CA ASN A 134 1.38 -21.67 -0.59
C ASN A 134 2.40 -20.79 -1.32
N GLY A 135 2.72 -19.63 -0.75
CA GLY A 135 3.58 -18.62 -1.35
C GLY A 135 2.84 -17.66 -2.27
N GLY A 136 3.55 -16.64 -2.74
CA GLY A 136 3.03 -15.60 -3.60
C GLY A 136 4.09 -14.52 -3.82
N ALA A 137 3.71 -13.48 -4.54
CA ALA A 137 4.62 -12.43 -4.98
C ALA A 137 4.29 -11.10 -4.27
N PRO A 138 5.25 -10.47 -3.57
CA PRO A 138 5.06 -9.16 -2.95
C PRO A 138 4.55 -8.08 -3.92
N GLU A 139 4.95 -8.14 -5.19
CA GLU A 139 4.52 -7.24 -6.25
C GLU A 139 3.00 -7.23 -6.40
N ILE A 140 2.41 -8.44 -6.40
CA ILE A 140 0.97 -8.65 -6.53
C ILE A 140 0.24 -8.17 -5.26
N ALA A 141 0.78 -8.50 -4.08
CA ALA A 141 0.18 -8.09 -2.82
C ALA A 141 0.19 -6.57 -2.64
N LEU A 142 1.29 -5.89 -2.95
CA LEU A 142 1.38 -4.43 -2.86
C LEU A 142 0.37 -3.78 -3.81
N GLU A 143 0.31 -4.20 -5.08
CA GLU A 143 -0.72 -3.69 -6.01
C GLU A 143 -2.13 -3.91 -5.47
N ALA A 144 -2.43 -5.13 -4.98
CA ALA A 144 -3.75 -5.45 -4.46
C ALA A 144 -4.14 -4.56 -3.26
N ILE A 145 -3.20 -4.25 -2.37
CA ILE A 145 -3.45 -3.45 -1.17
C ILE A 145 -3.55 -1.96 -1.53
N THR A 146 -2.56 -1.44 -2.26
CA THR A 146 -2.32 0.00 -2.40
C THR A 146 -2.85 0.59 -3.70
N GLY A 147 -3.04 -0.24 -4.74
CA GLY A 147 -3.40 0.21 -6.08
C GLY A 147 -2.23 0.80 -6.84
N ALA A 148 -1.01 0.40 -6.47
CA ALA A 148 0.22 0.82 -7.13
C ALA A 148 0.10 0.73 -8.65
N THR A 149 0.47 1.82 -9.32
CA THR A 149 0.50 1.87 -10.79
C THR A 149 1.85 1.40 -11.34
N GLN A 150 2.85 1.36 -10.47
CA GLN A 150 4.17 0.86 -10.75
C GLN A 150 4.72 0.10 -9.54
N ILE A 151 5.38 -1.02 -9.80
CA ILE A 151 6.17 -1.77 -8.83
C ILE A 151 7.61 -1.83 -9.33
N THR A 152 8.59 -1.64 -8.46
CA THR A 152 10.01 -1.80 -8.76
C THR A 152 10.60 -2.93 -7.94
N ASP A 153 11.24 -3.89 -8.61
CA ASP A 153 12.11 -4.88 -7.96
C ASP A 153 13.57 -4.50 -8.11
N PHE A 154 14.32 -4.64 -7.02
CA PHE A 154 15.77 -4.78 -7.04
C PHE A 154 16.14 -6.21 -6.68
N ARG A 155 16.71 -6.94 -7.63
CA ARG A 155 17.09 -8.36 -7.50
C ARG A 155 18.59 -8.48 -7.40
N ALA A 156 19.10 -9.19 -6.41
CA ALA A 156 20.53 -9.49 -6.34
C ALA A 156 20.99 -10.30 -7.58
N MET A 157 22.03 -9.82 -8.26
CA MET A 157 22.58 -10.39 -9.49
C MET A 157 24.11 -10.30 -9.51
N GLY A 158 24.79 -11.41 -9.19
CA GLY A 158 26.23 -11.56 -9.43
C GLY A 158 27.11 -10.45 -8.84
N GLY A 159 26.81 -10.00 -7.61
CA GLY A 159 27.54 -8.91 -6.93
C GLY A 159 27.05 -7.50 -7.26
N SER A 160 25.93 -7.36 -7.96
CA SER A 160 25.25 -6.09 -8.24
C SER A 160 23.73 -6.27 -8.18
N TRP A 161 22.95 -5.22 -8.44
CA TRP A 161 21.49 -5.30 -8.48
C TRP A 161 20.95 -5.20 -9.90
N GLY A 162 20.04 -6.11 -10.26
CA GLY A 162 19.11 -5.91 -11.36
C GLY A 162 17.93 -5.06 -10.89
N LYS A 163 17.46 -4.12 -11.71
CA LYS A 163 16.24 -3.35 -11.47
C LYS A 163 15.20 -3.76 -12.50
N VAL A 164 13.99 -4.12 -12.06
CA VAL A 164 12.85 -4.37 -12.94
C VAL A 164 11.72 -3.43 -12.53
N VAL A 165 11.06 -2.80 -13.50
CA VAL A 165 9.92 -1.91 -13.25
C VAL A 165 8.70 -2.47 -13.97
N TYR A 166 7.63 -2.71 -13.23
CA TYR A 166 6.37 -3.24 -13.72
C TYR A 166 5.30 -2.16 -13.75
N ASN A 167 4.38 -2.23 -14.71
CA ASN A 167 3.12 -1.49 -14.66
C ASN A 167 2.06 -2.26 -13.84
N SER A 168 0.86 -1.69 -13.71
CA SER A 168 -0.27 -2.29 -12.98
C SER A 168 -0.76 -3.63 -13.54
N SER A 169 -0.38 -4.03 -14.76
CA SER A 169 -0.68 -5.37 -15.32
C SER A 169 0.53 -6.31 -15.25
N PHE A 170 1.53 -5.96 -14.44
CA PHE A 170 2.80 -6.68 -14.27
C PHE A 170 3.62 -6.84 -15.56
N GLY A 171 3.37 -5.99 -16.56
CA GLY A 171 4.22 -5.88 -17.74
C GLY A 171 5.51 -5.14 -17.41
N VAL A 172 6.65 -5.70 -17.81
CA VAL A 172 7.96 -5.05 -17.63
C VAL A 172 8.05 -3.83 -18.54
N THR A 173 8.28 -2.66 -17.93
CA THR A 173 8.42 -1.37 -18.62
C THR A 173 9.86 -0.87 -18.64
N ASN A 174 10.69 -1.31 -17.69
CA ASN A 174 12.11 -1.00 -17.65
C ASN A 174 12.90 -2.14 -16.99
N TYR A 175 14.12 -2.34 -17.45
CA TYR A 175 15.05 -3.32 -16.92
C TYR A 175 16.49 -2.81 -17.01
N THR A 176 17.21 -2.80 -15.89
CA THR A 176 18.65 -2.49 -15.86
C THR A 176 19.42 -3.51 -15.03
N THR A 177 20.71 -3.66 -15.31
CA THR A 177 21.64 -4.53 -14.57
C THR A 177 22.84 -3.72 -14.08
N GLY A 178 23.63 -4.30 -13.18
CA GLY A 178 24.87 -3.66 -12.71
C GLY A 178 24.62 -2.45 -11.80
N ASN A 179 23.43 -2.29 -11.23
CA ASN A 179 23.14 -1.17 -10.34
C ASN A 179 23.96 -1.31 -9.05
N ALA A 180 24.68 -0.26 -8.68
CA ALA A 180 25.51 -0.23 -7.49
C ALA A 180 24.65 -0.26 -6.21
N THR A 181 25.12 -0.97 -5.17
CA THR A 181 24.43 -1.05 -3.88
C THR A 181 24.14 0.33 -3.28
N SER A 182 25.04 1.31 -3.43
CA SER A 182 24.82 2.68 -2.95
C SER A 182 23.66 3.38 -3.66
N SER A 183 23.54 3.23 -4.98
CA SER A 183 22.45 3.80 -5.77
C SER A 183 21.09 3.16 -5.44
N VAL A 184 21.07 1.84 -5.23
CA VAL A 184 19.86 1.13 -4.81
C VAL A 184 19.47 1.53 -3.40
N LEU A 185 20.41 1.62 -2.46
CA LEU A 185 20.15 2.06 -1.09
C LEU A 185 19.58 3.49 -1.06
N ALA A 186 20.15 4.41 -1.87
CA ALA A 186 19.63 5.76 -2.00
C ALA A 186 18.18 5.78 -2.52
N THR A 187 17.86 4.90 -3.48
CA THR A 187 16.50 4.76 -4.00
C THR A 187 15.54 4.24 -2.93
N ILE A 188 15.91 3.19 -2.20
CA ILE A 188 15.10 2.63 -1.11
C ILE A 188 14.87 3.69 -0.03
N ALA A 189 15.91 4.38 0.41
CA ALA A 189 15.81 5.44 1.42
C ALA A 189 14.88 6.58 0.96
N ALA A 190 14.98 7.00 -0.30
CA ALA A 190 14.09 8.02 -0.88
C ALA A 190 12.63 7.54 -0.93
N SER A 191 12.39 6.29 -1.33
CA SER A 191 11.04 5.71 -1.42
C SER A 191 10.39 5.60 -0.04
N LEU A 192 11.14 5.14 0.98
CA LEU A 192 10.68 5.09 2.37
C LEU A 192 10.35 6.48 2.94
N ALA A 193 11.10 7.51 2.55
CA ALA A 193 10.82 8.90 2.90
C ALA A 193 9.66 9.51 2.07
N ALA A 194 9.41 8.98 0.87
CA ALA A 194 8.26 9.34 0.05
C ALA A 194 6.95 8.78 0.62
N GLY A 195 7.02 7.71 1.41
CA GLY A 195 5.84 6.98 1.91
C GLY A 195 5.44 5.81 1.01
N ASP A 196 6.36 5.36 0.16
CA ASP A 196 6.26 4.10 -0.56
C ASP A 196 6.50 2.93 0.40
N ASP A 197 5.89 1.81 0.06
CA ASP A 197 5.89 0.57 0.82
C ASP A 197 6.98 -0.36 0.27
N VAL A 198 7.83 -0.89 1.16
CA VAL A 198 9.00 -1.69 0.77
C VAL A 198 8.97 -3.08 1.42
N ILE A 199 9.13 -4.12 0.60
CA ILE A 199 9.14 -5.52 1.03
C ILE A 199 10.47 -6.19 0.66
N LEU A 200 11.03 -6.93 1.61
CA LEU A 200 12.18 -7.80 1.44
C LEU A 200 11.69 -9.24 1.20
N SER A 201 12.04 -9.83 0.07
CA SER A 201 12.02 -11.27 -0.16
C SER A 201 13.40 -11.86 0.13
N SER A 202 13.51 -12.59 1.23
CA SER A 202 14.76 -13.21 1.66
C SER A 202 14.88 -14.65 1.15
N TYR A 203 16.07 -15.01 0.66
CA TYR A 203 16.42 -16.36 0.20
C TYR A 203 17.52 -17.01 1.05
N THR A 204 17.88 -16.39 2.17
CA THR A 204 18.87 -16.94 3.11
C THR A 204 18.29 -17.10 4.51
N ASN A 205 18.88 -18.03 5.27
CA ASN A 205 18.62 -18.15 6.71
C ASN A 205 19.76 -17.49 7.48
N ALA A 206 19.45 -16.56 8.37
CA ALA A 206 20.44 -15.91 9.23
C ALA A 206 19.97 -15.84 10.68
N LYS A 207 20.93 -15.73 11.59
CA LYS A 207 20.71 -15.54 13.02
C LYS A 207 21.56 -14.38 13.52
N ASP A 208 21.06 -13.70 14.55
CA ASP A 208 21.87 -12.74 15.29
C ASP A 208 22.83 -13.42 16.28
N ALA A 209 23.64 -12.62 16.96
CA ALA A 209 24.62 -13.09 17.95
C ALA A 209 23.98 -13.77 19.17
N THR A 210 22.68 -13.55 19.43
CA THR A 210 21.93 -14.21 20.51
C THR A 210 21.32 -15.54 20.06
N GLY A 211 21.49 -15.90 18.78
CA GLY A 211 20.97 -17.13 18.19
C GLY A 211 19.53 -17.01 17.69
N LYS A 212 18.93 -15.81 17.71
CA LYS A 212 17.58 -15.59 17.18
C LYS A 212 17.61 -15.42 15.67
N THR A 213 16.66 -16.04 14.99
CA THR A 213 16.51 -15.94 13.53
C THR A 213 16.17 -14.51 13.10
N THR A 214 16.89 -13.98 12.12
CA THR A 214 16.65 -12.67 11.49
C THR A 214 16.13 -12.85 10.07
N LEU A 215 16.95 -13.35 9.16
CA LEU A 215 16.56 -13.70 7.79
C LEU A 215 16.07 -15.14 7.71
N VAL A 216 15.07 -15.37 6.86
CA VAL A 216 14.47 -16.69 6.61
C VAL A 216 14.41 -16.89 5.09
N ALA A 217 14.82 -18.07 4.61
CA ALA A 217 14.78 -18.37 3.19
C ALA A 217 13.34 -18.58 2.71
N ASN A 218 13.02 -18.04 1.53
CA ASN A 218 11.67 -18.03 0.94
C ASN A 218 10.64 -17.31 1.82
N HIS A 219 11.01 -16.18 2.43
CA HIS A 219 10.16 -15.43 3.34
C HIS A 219 10.14 -13.94 3.01
N ALA A 220 8.93 -13.36 2.99
CA ALA A 220 8.73 -11.93 2.80
C ALA A 220 8.66 -11.20 4.15
N MET A 221 9.29 -10.03 4.23
CA MET A 221 9.36 -9.18 5.42
C MET A 221 9.22 -7.71 5.04
N SER A 222 8.68 -6.88 5.92
CA SER A 222 8.55 -5.45 5.68
C SER A 222 9.90 -4.76 5.88
N ILE A 223 10.27 -3.81 5.03
CA ILE A 223 11.36 -2.85 5.31
C ILE A 223 10.68 -1.53 5.68
N TYR A 224 10.45 -1.31 6.97
CA TYR A 224 9.64 -0.19 7.43
C TYR A 224 10.44 1.11 7.61
N GLY A 225 11.77 1.05 7.52
CA GLY A 225 12.62 2.21 7.77
C GLY A 225 14.05 2.06 7.28
N TYR A 226 14.76 3.18 7.33
CA TYR A 226 16.18 3.29 7.00
C TYR A 226 16.88 4.12 8.07
N ASN A 227 17.90 3.54 8.69
CA ASN A 227 18.73 4.20 9.67
C ASN A 227 19.94 4.84 8.98
N SER A 228 19.88 6.15 8.75
CA SER A 228 20.92 6.91 8.06
C SER A 228 22.24 7.01 8.84
N ALA A 229 22.22 6.83 10.17
CA ALA A 229 23.43 6.83 10.98
C ALA A 229 24.24 5.55 10.82
N THR A 230 23.58 4.40 10.63
CA THR A 230 24.22 3.10 10.47
C THR A 230 24.26 2.61 9.02
N GLY A 231 23.46 3.22 8.14
CA GLY A 231 23.28 2.77 6.76
C GLY A 231 22.47 1.47 6.64
N MET A 232 21.71 1.09 7.67
CA MET A 232 21.00 -0.19 7.72
C MET A 232 19.49 -0.03 7.52
N LEU A 233 18.89 -1.02 6.86
CA LEU A 233 17.45 -1.13 6.66
C LEU A 233 16.81 -1.73 7.91
N GLN A 234 15.68 -1.17 8.33
CA GLN A 234 14.90 -1.65 9.46
C GLN A 234 13.83 -2.60 8.95
N VAL A 235 13.93 -3.87 9.36
CA VAL A 235 13.13 -4.98 8.85
C VAL A 235 12.18 -5.48 9.92
N ARG A 236 10.95 -5.82 9.53
CA ARG A 236 9.96 -6.49 10.39
C ARG A 236 9.54 -7.84 9.80
N ASN A 237 9.66 -8.89 10.60
CA ASN A 237 9.18 -10.22 10.26
C ASN A 237 7.66 -10.33 10.51
N PRO A 238 6.82 -10.71 9.51
CA PRO A 238 5.37 -10.85 9.66
C PRO A 238 4.92 -11.94 10.63
N TRP A 239 5.81 -12.85 11.05
CA TRP A 239 5.58 -13.76 12.18
C TRP A 239 5.32 -13.04 13.51
N GLY A 240 5.42 -11.70 13.54
CA GLY A 240 4.97 -10.89 14.67
C GLY A 240 5.71 -11.24 15.95
N SER A 241 4.98 -11.25 17.06
CA SER A 241 5.53 -11.53 18.38
C SER A 241 4.81 -12.69 19.06
N ALA A 242 5.59 -13.55 19.71
CA ALA A 242 5.08 -14.69 20.46
C ALA A 242 5.92 -14.95 21.72
N ALA A 243 5.28 -15.47 22.77
CA ALA A 243 5.98 -15.90 23.97
C ALA A 243 7.00 -16.99 23.63
N GLY A 244 8.25 -16.83 24.08
CA GLY A 244 9.32 -17.78 23.79
C GLY A 244 9.79 -17.82 22.33
N GLN A 245 9.49 -16.79 21.53
CA GLN A 245 9.91 -16.74 20.13
C GLN A 245 11.43 -16.89 19.96
N TYR A 246 11.83 -17.66 18.95
CA TYR A 246 13.22 -17.89 18.57
C TYR A 246 13.66 -17.02 17.38
N TRP A 247 12.82 -16.07 16.96
CA TRP A 247 13.10 -15.10 15.90
C TRP A 247 13.12 -13.67 16.44
N GLN A 248 13.69 -12.75 15.68
CA GLN A 248 13.55 -11.32 15.87
C GLN A 248 12.33 -10.82 15.09
N THR A 249 11.41 -10.14 15.80
CA THR A 249 10.28 -9.47 15.13
C THR A 249 10.77 -8.27 14.34
N THR A 250 11.75 -7.53 14.87
CA THR A 250 12.39 -6.40 14.20
C THR A 250 13.89 -6.51 14.32
N PHE A 251 14.62 -6.17 13.26
CA PHE A 251 16.08 -6.13 13.25
C PHE A 251 16.55 -5.14 12.18
N GLU A 252 17.84 -4.83 12.19
CA GLU A 252 18.45 -4.02 11.14
C GLU A 252 19.42 -4.87 10.31
N VAL A 253 19.49 -4.62 8.99
CA VAL A 253 20.37 -5.34 8.07
C VAL A 253 20.90 -4.41 6.98
N SER A 254 22.14 -4.61 6.54
CA SER A 254 22.72 -3.82 5.46
C SER A 254 22.24 -4.32 4.09
N LEU A 255 22.07 -3.41 3.12
CA LEU A 255 21.74 -3.82 1.75
C LEU A 255 22.86 -4.66 1.12
N ALA A 256 24.12 -4.49 1.54
CA ALA A 256 25.23 -5.34 1.09
C ALA A 256 25.08 -6.80 1.56
N THR A 257 24.56 -7.02 2.77
CA THR A 257 24.23 -8.35 3.29
C THR A 257 23.14 -9.00 2.44
N LEU A 258 22.09 -8.25 2.11
CA LEU A 258 20.96 -8.73 1.29
C LEU A 258 21.41 -9.06 -0.15
N LEU A 259 22.31 -8.24 -0.71
CA LEU A 259 22.92 -8.53 -2.01
C LEU A 259 23.68 -9.86 -2.00
N ALA A 260 24.51 -10.09 -0.98
CA ALA A 260 25.29 -11.32 -0.85
C ALA A 260 24.38 -12.56 -0.61
N ALA A 261 23.22 -12.36 -0.01
CA ALA A 261 22.22 -13.39 0.24
C ALA A 261 21.40 -13.78 -1.00
N GLY A 262 21.44 -13.00 -2.07
CA GLY A 262 20.61 -13.23 -3.25
C GLY A 262 19.19 -12.64 -3.13
N ASP A 263 18.96 -11.74 -2.18
CA ASP A 263 17.63 -11.24 -1.83
C ASP A 263 17.04 -10.30 -2.88
N THR A 264 15.72 -10.10 -2.80
CA THR A 264 14.97 -9.16 -3.64
C THR A 264 14.27 -8.13 -2.78
N ILE A 265 14.33 -6.86 -3.20
CA ILE A 265 13.57 -5.75 -2.62
C ILE A 265 12.49 -5.33 -3.60
N THR A 266 11.25 -5.29 -3.16
CA THR A 266 10.10 -4.84 -3.94
C THR A 266 9.58 -3.53 -3.34
N ILE A 267 9.34 -2.53 -4.19
CA ILE A 267 8.92 -1.17 -3.82
C ILE A 267 7.71 -0.80 -4.66
N ASP A 268 6.67 -0.23 -4.05
CA ASP A 268 5.57 0.39 -4.79
C ASP A 268 5.76 1.90 -5.00
N ASN A 269 4.81 2.58 -5.66
CA ASN A 269 4.96 3.97 -6.07
C ASN A 269 3.87 4.92 -5.53
N VAL A 270 3.29 4.56 -4.39
CA VAL A 270 2.07 5.21 -3.90
C VAL A 270 2.33 6.37 -2.93
N GLY A 271 3.54 6.53 -2.39
CA GLY A 271 3.92 7.58 -1.45
C GLY A 271 3.63 9.00 -1.97
N ASP A 272 3.99 9.28 -3.22
CA ASP A 272 3.77 10.60 -3.82
C ASP A 272 2.31 10.87 -4.20
N ALA A 273 1.59 9.85 -4.69
CA ALA A 273 0.14 9.96 -4.96
C ALA A 273 -0.66 10.21 -3.67
N LYS A 274 -0.21 9.64 -2.54
CA LYS A 274 -0.79 9.81 -1.20
C LYS A 274 -0.59 11.24 -0.66
N LYS A 275 0.59 11.86 -0.87
CA LYS A 275 0.86 13.26 -0.46
C LYS A 275 -0.03 14.28 -1.17
N LEU A 276 -0.32 14.07 -2.47
CA LEU A 276 -1.22 14.92 -3.24
C LEU A 276 -2.68 14.84 -2.74
N ALA A 277 -3.18 13.65 -2.37
CA ALA A 277 -4.52 13.49 -1.81
C ALA A 277 -4.67 14.16 -0.42
N ALA A 278 -3.64 14.06 0.44
CA ALA A 278 -3.63 14.71 1.75
C ALA A 278 -3.55 16.25 1.65
N ALA A 279 -2.74 16.78 0.71
CA ALA A 279 -2.68 18.22 0.44
C ALA A 279 -4.02 18.77 -0.08
N THR A 280 -4.69 18.03 -0.98
CA THR A 280 -5.99 18.41 -1.55
C THR A 280 -7.12 18.41 -0.50
N THR A 281 -7.10 17.46 0.43
CA THR A 281 -8.06 17.37 1.55
C THR A 281 -7.89 18.52 2.55
N THR A 282 -6.66 18.99 2.73
CA THR A 282 -6.36 20.16 3.59
C THR A 282 -6.86 21.46 2.95
N THR A 283 -6.74 21.61 1.63
CA THR A 283 -7.31 22.76 0.90
C THR A 283 -8.83 22.76 0.84
N SER A 284 -9.49 21.60 0.75
CA SER A 284 -10.96 21.51 0.74
C SER A 284 -11.58 21.73 2.13
N SER A 285 -10.88 21.40 3.21
CA SER A 285 -11.31 21.69 4.58
C SER A 285 -11.24 23.18 4.93
N GLY A 286 -10.45 23.98 4.18
CA GLY A 286 -10.36 25.44 4.29
C GLY A 286 -11.39 26.21 3.46
N LEU A 287 -12.07 25.55 2.52
CA LEU A 287 -13.20 26.11 1.78
C LEU A 287 -14.46 25.92 2.61
N LYS A 288 -14.78 26.96 3.41
CA LYS A 288 -16.04 27.06 4.13
C LYS A 288 -17.16 27.17 3.07
N LEU A 289 -17.72 26.04 2.65
CA LEU A 289 -18.76 25.91 1.61
C LEU A 289 -19.99 26.84 1.79
N THR A 290 -20.16 27.46 2.95
CA THR A 290 -21.26 28.38 3.27
C THR A 290 -20.93 29.87 3.06
N SER A 291 -19.67 30.31 3.08
CA SER A 291 -19.34 31.72 2.76
C SER A 291 -19.33 31.96 1.25
N ASP A 292 -18.75 31.04 0.49
CA ASP A 292 -18.48 31.27 -0.93
C ASP A 292 -19.76 31.17 -1.78
N VAL A 293 -20.75 30.41 -1.31
CA VAL A 293 -22.10 30.37 -1.90
C VAL A 293 -22.84 31.69 -1.64
N ASN A 294 -22.69 32.29 -0.45
CA ASN A 294 -23.31 33.58 -0.13
C ASN A 294 -22.65 34.74 -0.91
N ASP A 295 -21.33 34.69 -1.13
CA ASP A 295 -20.62 35.67 -1.95
C ASP A 295 -21.00 35.53 -3.43
N LEU A 296 -21.25 34.31 -3.92
CA LEU A 296 -21.75 34.07 -5.27
C LEU A 296 -23.20 34.57 -5.45
N PHE A 297 -24.08 34.36 -4.46
CA PHE A 297 -25.44 34.92 -4.47
C PHE A 297 -25.42 36.45 -4.30
N GLY A 298 -24.50 37.01 -3.53
CA GLY A 298 -24.30 38.45 -3.38
C GLY A 298 -23.84 39.11 -4.68
N ALA A 299 -22.88 38.49 -5.39
CA ALA A 299 -22.41 38.95 -6.69
C ALA A 299 -23.50 38.84 -7.77
N ALA A 300 -24.28 37.75 -7.77
CA ALA A 300 -25.41 37.58 -8.69
C ALA A 300 -26.56 38.58 -8.41
N SER A 301 -26.85 38.85 -7.13
CA SER A 301 -27.84 39.85 -6.70
C SER A 301 -27.44 41.27 -7.12
N GLY A 302 -26.17 41.64 -6.93
CA GLY A 302 -25.63 42.93 -7.36
C GLY A 302 -25.67 43.12 -8.88
N PHE A 303 -25.43 42.05 -9.65
CA PHE A 303 -25.51 42.07 -11.12
C PHE A 303 -26.96 42.25 -11.61
N VAL A 304 -27.93 41.59 -10.98
CA VAL A 304 -29.36 41.75 -11.33
C VAL A 304 -29.88 43.14 -10.95
N GLN A 305 -29.46 43.70 -9.81
CA GLN A 305 -29.82 45.07 -9.42
C GLN A 305 -29.18 46.14 -10.33
N ALA A 306 -27.95 45.90 -10.80
CA ALA A 306 -27.26 46.79 -11.75
C ALA A 306 -27.89 46.77 -13.15
N ILE A 307 -28.50 45.65 -13.58
CA ILE A 307 -29.26 45.57 -14.83
C ILE A 307 -30.64 46.21 -14.66
N ALA A 308 -31.30 46.03 -13.51
CA ALA A 308 -32.62 46.61 -13.24
C ALA A 308 -32.60 48.14 -13.04
N SER A 309 -31.44 48.75 -12.77
CA SER A 309 -31.27 50.21 -12.63
C SER A 309 -30.94 50.92 -13.95
N LEU A 310 -30.75 50.17 -15.05
CA LEU A 310 -30.67 50.74 -16.39
C LEU A 310 -32.07 51.13 -16.85
N GLY A 311 -32.44 52.39 -16.63
CA GLY A 311 -33.66 52.97 -17.18
C GLY A 311 -33.69 52.86 -18.71
N ASP A 312 -34.83 52.45 -19.25
CA ASP A 312 -35.08 52.36 -20.69
C ASP A 312 -34.86 53.73 -21.36
N GLY A 313 -33.76 53.86 -22.09
CA GLY A 313 -33.44 55.10 -22.78
C GLY A 313 -31.99 55.23 -23.25
N GLY A 314 -31.74 54.76 -24.48
CA GLY A 314 -30.80 55.43 -25.39
C GLY A 314 -29.31 55.05 -25.29
N SER A 315 -28.90 54.20 -26.22
CA SER A 315 -27.55 54.04 -26.82
C SER A 315 -26.37 54.83 -26.23
N ALA A 316 -25.49 54.15 -25.49
CA ALA A 316 -24.09 54.53 -25.38
C ALA A 316 -23.20 53.29 -25.22
N ASN A 317 -22.18 53.17 -26.09
CA ASN A 317 -21.17 52.12 -26.05
C ASN A 317 -20.31 52.25 -24.78
N VAL A 318 -20.28 51.20 -23.95
CA VAL A 318 -19.31 51.09 -22.85
C VAL A 318 -18.19 50.16 -23.28
N ALA A 319 -17.01 50.74 -23.56
CA ALA A 319 -15.79 49.99 -23.80
C ALA A 319 -15.17 49.60 -22.45
N PHE A 320 -15.04 48.30 -22.18
CA PHE A 320 -14.30 47.81 -21.02
C PHE A 320 -12.85 47.50 -21.41
N THR A 321 -11.91 48.23 -20.82
CA THR A 321 -10.47 47.97 -20.90
C THR A 321 -10.10 47.04 -19.73
N GLN A 322 -9.71 45.80 -20.02
CA GLN A 322 -9.20 44.88 -18.99
C GLN A 322 -7.66 44.96 -18.98
N GLY A 323 -7.11 45.63 -17.96
CA GLY A 323 -5.67 45.67 -17.73
C GLY A 323 -5.18 44.35 -17.16
N GLN A 324 -4.52 43.53 -17.98
CA GLN A 324 -3.69 42.41 -17.53
C GLN A 324 -2.24 42.87 -17.37
N THR A 325 -1.67 42.71 -16.18
CA THR A 325 -0.20 42.65 -16.01
C THR A 325 0.25 41.20 -16.03
N LEU A 326 0.62 40.72 -17.21
CA LEU A 326 1.42 39.50 -17.44
C LEU A 326 2.85 39.94 -17.72
N GLN A 327 3.80 39.57 -16.86
CA GLN A 327 5.23 39.60 -17.23
C GLN A 327 5.61 38.24 -17.83
N GLN A 328 5.88 38.26 -19.14
CA GLN A 328 6.42 37.18 -19.95
C GLN A 328 7.78 36.68 -19.43
N ARG A 329 7.98 35.35 -19.44
CA ARG A 329 9.26 34.77 -19.85
C ARG A 329 9.05 33.75 -20.98
N THR A 330 9.83 33.97 -22.01
CA THR A 330 9.88 33.43 -23.37
C THR A 330 10.02 31.91 -23.43
N LEU A 331 9.22 31.26 -24.27
CA LEU A 331 9.58 29.98 -24.93
C LEU A 331 9.93 30.31 -26.38
N ALA A 332 11.16 30.00 -26.77
CA ALA A 332 11.57 29.99 -28.17
C ALA A 332 10.84 28.86 -28.92
N MET A 333 10.41 29.18 -30.14
CA MET A 333 9.58 28.38 -31.03
C MET A 333 10.27 27.11 -31.56
N PRO A 334 9.49 26.11 -32.04
CA PRO A 334 9.84 25.33 -33.22
C PRO A 334 9.23 25.96 -34.49
N MET A 335 9.90 25.87 -35.63
CA MET A 335 9.40 25.16 -36.83
C MET A 335 10.41 25.17 -37.97
N ALA A 336 10.28 24.12 -38.78
CA ALA A 336 11.16 23.65 -39.84
C ALA A 336 11.32 24.60 -41.05
N ALA A 337 12.51 24.52 -41.64
CA ALA A 337 12.75 24.22 -43.06
C ALA A 337 14.04 23.39 -43.15
#